data_AF-A0A392PGR0-F1
#
_entry.id   AF-A0A392PGR0-F1
#
_cell.length_a   1.000
_cell.length_b   1.000
_cell.length_c   1.000
_cell.angle_alpha   90.00
_cell.angle_beta   90.00
_cell.angle_gamma   90.00
#
_symmetry.space_group_name_H-M   'P 1'
#
loop_
_entity.id
_entity.type
_entity.pdbx_description
1 polymer ?
#
loop_
_entity_poly.entity_id
_entity_poly.type
_entity_poly.pdbx_seq_one_letter_code
_entity_poly.pdbx_strand_id
1 'polypeptide(L)'
;VTYLFQVSLHGGQVLSWKTERGEELLFTSTKAIFTPPKPVRGGIPICFPQFGNRGTLEQHGFARNKIWVIDQNPPPLSTDSNGKACIDLLLKPS
;
A
#
# COMPACT_ATOMS: atom_id res chain seq x y z
N VAL A 1 -18.72 6.14 12.62
CA VAL A 1 -18.41 5.01 11.72
C VAL A 1 -16.91 4.80 11.72
N THR A 2 -16.40 3.68 12.21
CA THR A 2 -14.96 3.40 12.22
C THR A 2 -14.67 2.35 11.16
N TYR A 3 -14.12 2.76 10.02
CA TYR A 3 -13.53 1.83 9.08
C TYR A 3 -12.17 1.38 9.62
N LEU A 4 -11.89 0.08 9.55
CA LEU A 4 -10.57 -0.45 9.87
C LEU A 4 -9.85 -0.73 8.56
N PHE A 5 -8.66 -0.14 8.43
CA PHE A 5 -7.78 -0.38 7.30
C PHE A 5 -6.39 -0.73 7.82
N GLN A 6 -5.64 -1.50 7.03
CA GLN A 6 -4.25 -1.85 7.34
C GLN A 6 -3.37 -1.56 6.13
N VAL A 7 -2.28 -0.83 6.36
CA VAL A 7 -1.25 -0.54 5.36
C VAL A 7 0.07 -1.14 5.80
N SER A 8 0.75 -1.81 4.88
CA SER A 8 2.11 -2.34 5.06
C SER A 8 3.13 -1.32 4.56
N LEU A 9 4.13 -1.01 5.39
CA LEU A 9 5.28 -0.22 4.96
C LEU A 9 6.10 -0.94 3.88
N HIS A 10 6.12 -2.28 3.90
CA HIS A 10 6.63 -3.03 2.77
C HIS A 10 5.68 -2.89 1.58
N GLY A 11 6.16 -2.25 0.53
CA GLY A 11 5.45 -1.96 -0.71
C GLY A 11 4.46 -0.80 -0.64
N GLY A 12 4.31 -0.13 0.50
CA GLY A 12 3.32 0.93 0.68
C GLY A 12 1.89 0.43 0.42
N GLN A 13 1.63 -0.83 0.77
CA GLN A 13 0.52 -1.61 0.23
C GLN A 13 -0.64 -1.68 1.22
N VAL A 14 -1.85 -1.33 0.78
CA VAL A 14 -3.07 -1.57 1.55
C VAL A 14 -3.35 -3.08 1.56
N LEU A 15 -3.49 -3.67 2.74
CA LEU A 15 -3.67 -5.12 2.94
C LEU A 15 -5.07 -5.51 3.39
N SER A 16 -5.79 -4.61 4.05
CA SER A 16 -7.12 -4.86 4.59
C SER A 16 -7.92 -3.57 4.54
N TRP A 17 -9.20 -3.69 4.21
CA TRP A 17 -10.18 -2.65 4.37
C TRP A 17 -11.51 -3.30 4.74
N LYS A 18 -11.98 -3.01 5.96
CA LYS A 18 -13.21 -3.61 6.48
C LYS A 18 -14.37 -2.63 6.49
N THR A 19 -15.57 -3.16 6.21
CA THR A 19 -16.82 -2.45 6.45
C THR A 19 -17.00 -2.19 7.95
N GLU A 20 -17.98 -1.38 8.31
CA GLU A 20 -18.34 -1.13 9.71
C GLU A 20 -18.75 -2.40 10.46
N ARG A 21 -19.20 -3.42 9.72
CA ARG A 21 -19.58 -4.73 10.24
C ARG A 21 -18.40 -5.70 10.33
N GLY A 22 -17.20 -5.26 9.97
CA GLY A 22 -15.97 -6.06 10.00
C GLY A 22 -15.75 -6.96 8.79
N GLU A 23 -16.58 -6.83 7.74
CA GLU A 23 -16.46 -7.64 6.52
C GLU A 23 -15.27 -7.13 5.70
N GLU A 24 -14.38 -8.05 5.31
CA GLU A 24 -13.20 -7.72 4.51
C GLU A 24 -13.59 -7.42 3.06
N LEU A 25 -13.13 -6.28 2.54
CA LEU A 25 -13.38 -5.84 1.16
C LEU A 25 -12.23 -6.21 0.22
N LEU A 26 -11.02 -6.45 0.75
CA LEU A 26 -9.84 -6.75 -0.04
C LEU A 26 -9.44 -8.21 0.11
N PHE A 27 -9.24 -8.89 -1.02
CA PHE A 27 -8.63 -10.20 -0.99
C PHE A 27 -7.14 -10.09 -0.63
N THR A 28 -6.75 -10.64 0.50
CA THR A 28 -5.35 -10.90 0.84
C THR A 28 -5.14 -12.39 1.04
N SER A 29 -4.16 -12.95 0.36
CA SER A 29 -3.94 -14.39 0.40
C SER A 29 -3.55 -14.84 1.82
N THR A 30 -4.18 -15.90 2.32
CA THR A 30 -3.80 -16.53 3.60
C THR A 30 -2.38 -17.11 3.61
N LYS A 31 -1.78 -17.29 2.43
CA LYS A 31 -0.37 -17.72 2.25
C LYS A 31 0.52 -16.57 1.78
N ALA A 32 0.12 -15.32 2.00
CA ALA A 32 0.94 -14.15 1.67
C ALA A 32 2.17 -14.12 2.58
N ILE A 33 3.32 -13.73 2.01
CA ILE A 33 4.55 -13.48 2.74
C ILE A 33 4.68 -11.97 2.88
N PHE A 34 4.72 -11.48 4.12
CA PHE A 34 4.76 -10.05 4.41
C PHE A 34 6.18 -9.49 4.54
N THR A 35 7.19 -10.36 4.46
CA THR A 35 8.60 -9.98 4.56
C THR A 35 9.21 -9.68 3.19
N PRO A 36 10.10 -8.68 3.07
CA PRO A 36 10.92 -8.47 1.88
C PRO A 36 11.70 -9.72 1.45
N PRO A 37 12.11 -9.84 0.17
CA PRO A 37 11.97 -8.85 -0.90
C PRO A 37 10.75 -9.06 -1.82
N LYS A 38 9.90 -10.06 -1.53
CA LYS A 38 8.82 -10.45 -2.45
C LYS A 38 7.56 -9.60 -2.21
N PRO A 39 6.87 -9.14 -3.26
CA PRO A 39 5.66 -8.36 -3.10
C PRO A 39 4.55 -9.19 -2.44
N VAL A 40 3.73 -8.54 -1.62
CA VAL A 40 2.64 -9.20 -0.89
C VAL A 40 1.51 -9.57 -1.86
N ARG A 41 1.00 -10.81 -1.77
CA ARG A 41 -0.08 -11.32 -2.63
C ARG A 41 -1.46 -10.93 -2.09
N GLY A 42 -2.06 -9.91 -2.70
CA GLY A 42 -3.41 -9.44 -2.41
C GLY A 42 -3.43 -7.95 -2.10
N GLY A 43 -4.52 -7.44 -1.52
CA GLY A 43 -4.66 -6.02 -1.23
C GLY A 43 -4.54 -5.15 -2.49
N ILE A 44 -3.86 -4.01 -2.37
CA ILE A 44 -3.69 -3.03 -3.45
C ILE A 44 -2.18 -2.78 -3.69
N PRO A 45 -1.51 -3.59 -4.54
CA PRO A 45 -0.09 -3.44 -4.81
C PRO A 45 0.22 -2.27 -5.76
N ILE A 46 1.31 -1.55 -5.51
CA ILE A 46 1.77 -0.43 -6.35
C ILE A 46 2.68 -0.95 -7.47
N CYS A 47 2.28 -0.72 -8.72
CA CYS A 47 3.10 -1.00 -9.90
C CYS A 47 3.79 0.28 -10.37
N PHE A 48 5.05 0.49 -9.98
CA PHE A 48 5.79 1.70 -10.30
C PHE A 48 7.31 1.45 -10.32
N PRO A 49 8.07 2.06 -11.25
CA PRO A 49 7.62 2.94 -12.33
C PRO A 49 7.21 2.19 -13.62
N GLN A 50 7.06 0.86 -13.56
CA GLN A 50 6.75 0.02 -14.71
C GLN A 50 5.51 -0.83 -14.44
N PHE A 51 4.71 -1.08 -15.48
CA PHE A 51 3.64 -2.08 -15.44
C PHE A 51 4.01 -3.32 -16.26
N GLY A 52 3.87 -4.50 -15.65
CA GLY A 52 4.26 -5.77 -16.27
C GLY A 52 5.74 -5.80 -16.61
N ASN A 53 6.07 -6.46 -17.72
CA ASN A 53 7.43 -6.61 -18.25
C ASN A 53 7.71 -5.65 -19.41
N ARG A 54 7.18 -4.42 -19.35
CA ARG A 54 7.23 -3.46 -20.46
C ARG A 54 8.56 -2.68 -20.57
N GLY A 55 9.55 -2.96 -19.73
CA GLY A 55 10.86 -2.29 -19.75
C GLY A 55 11.93 -3.11 -19.06
N THR A 56 13.07 -2.48 -18.75
CA THR A 56 14.27 -3.16 -18.21
C THR A 56 14.22 -3.43 -16.72
N LEU A 57 13.22 -2.88 -16.02
CA LEU A 57 13.02 -3.11 -14.59
C LEU A 57 12.33 -4.45 -14.33
N GLU A 58 12.40 -4.90 -13.09
CA GLU A 58 11.63 -6.05 -12.62
C GLU A 58 10.12 -5.91 -12.92
N GLN A 59 9.41 -7.04 -12.96
CA GLN A 59 7.99 -7.06 -13.29
C GLN A 59 7.19 -6.16 -12.33
N HIS A 60 6.44 -5.22 -12.89
CA HIS A 60 5.69 -4.18 -12.17
C HIS A 60 6.54 -3.14 -11.42
N GLY A 61 7.82 -2.99 -11.76
CA GLY A 61 8.74 -2.07 -11.11
C GLY A 61 9.06 -2.46 -9.67
N PHE A 62 9.77 -1.57 -8.98
CA PHE A 62 10.39 -1.87 -7.69
C PHE A 62 9.64 -1.34 -6.46
N ALA A 63 8.66 -0.46 -6.65
CA ALA A 63 7.98 0.24 -5.55
C ALA A 63 7.38 -0.73 -4.51
N ARG A 64 6.73 -1.80 -4.97
CA ARG A 64 6.10 -2.82 -4.12
C ARG A 64 7.07 -3.74 -3.36
N ASN A 65 8.36 -3.67 -3.65
CA ASN A 65 9.39 -4.50 -3.03
C ASN A 65 10.26 -3.73 -2.01
N LYS A 66 10.02 -2.42 -1.86
CA LYS A 66 10.79 -1.53 -0.99
C LYS A 66 10.04 -1.27 0.31
N ILE A 67 10.77 -0.89 1.35
CA ILE A 67 10.18 -0.36 2.59
C ILE A 67 9.95 1.13 2.40
N TRP A 68 8.70 1.55 2.55
CA TRP A 68 8.26 2.93 2.56
C TRP A 68 8.33 3.47 3.98
N VAL A 69 8.42 4.78 4.11
CA VAL A 69 8.40 5.45 5.42
C VAL A 69 7.15 6.31 5.54
N ILE A 70 6.63 6.43 6.76
CA ILE A 70 5.53 7.36 7.04
C ILE A 70 6.07 8.78 6.91
N ASP A 71 5.39 9.61 6.12
CA ASP A 71 5.64 11.05 6.14
C ASP A 71 5.05 11.64 7.42
N GLN A 72 5.89 12.21 8.26
CA GLN A 72 5.46 12.85 9.50
C GLN A 72 5.04 14.31 9.29
N ASN A 73 5.34 14.88 8.13
CA ASN A 73 5.01 16.26 7.79
C ASN A 73 4.53 16.36 6.34
N PRO A 74 3.44 15.66 5.99
CA PRO A 74 2.90 15.77 4.65
C PRO A 74 2.44 17.20 4.38
N PRO A 75 2.55 17.70 3.14
CA PRO A 75 1.91 18.96 2.79
C PRO A 75 0.42 18.87 3.11
N PRO A 76 -0.23 19.98 3.52
CA PRO A 76 -1.67 19.98 3.73
C PRO A 76 -2.36 19.68 2.39
N LEU A 77 -2.65 18.41 2.15
CA LEU A 77 -3.56 17.99 1.10
C LEU A 77 -4.90 18.64 1.43
N SER A 78 -5.65 19.03 0.40
CA SER A 78 -7.04 19.49 0.57
C SER A 78 -7.89 18.33 1.08
N THR A 79 -7.76 18.01 2.36
CA THR A 79 -8.64 17.09 3.05
C THR A 79 -9.95 17.83 3.21
N ASP A 80 -10.89 17.54 2.33
CA ASP A 80 -12.29 17.66 2.66
C ASP A 80 -12.49 16.85 3.95
N SER A 81 -12.59 17.56 5.08
CA SER A 81 -12.53 17.05 6.47
C SER A 81 -13.67 16.09 6.86
N ASN A 82 -14.36 15.53 5.87
CA ASN A 82 -15.52 14.69 5.98
C ASN A 82 -15.15 13.22 6.25
N GLY A 83 -14.35 12.98 7.30
CA GLY A 83 -14.15 11.65 7.87
C GLY A 83 -13.34 10.66 7.03
N LYS A 84 -12.51 11.13 6.10
CA LYS A 84 -11.59 10.26 5.34
C LYS A 84 -10.31 10.01 6.14
N ALA A 85 -9.99 8.74 6.39
CA ALA A 85 -8.68 8.37 6.92
C ALA A 85 -7.64 8.41 5.81
N CYS A 86 -6.50 9.04 6.07
CA CYS A 86 -5.37 9.12 5.14
C CYS A 86 -4.06 8.83 5.87
N ILE A 87 -3.08 8.36 5.11
CA ILE A 87 -1.69 8.23 5.54
C ILE A 87 -0.80 8.52 4.34
N ASP A 88 0.19 9.37 4.56
CA ASP A 88 1.18 9.71 3.54
C ASP A 88 2.43 8.85 3.74
N LEU A 89 2.85 8.20 2.65
CA LEU A 89 4.03 7.34 2.63
C LEU A 89 5.02 7.85 1.60
N LEU A 90 6.30 7.88 1.96
CA LEU A 90 7.40 8.24 1.07
C LEU A 90 8.17 7.00 0.65
N LEU A 91 8.32 6.83 -0.66
CA LEU A 91 9.29 5.91 -1.24
C LEU A 91 10.63 6.63 -1.36
N LYS A 92 11.54 6.40 -0.41
CA LYS A 92 12.87 7.01 -0.43
C LYS A 92 13.76 6.35 -1.50
N PRO A 93 14.56 7.13 -2.26
CA PRO A 93 15.64 6.58 -3.06
C PRO A 93 16.56 5.73 -2.19
N SER A 94 17.03 4.60 -2.73
CA SER A 94 18.07 3.77 -2.10
C SER A 94 19.43 4.42 -2.27
#